data_AF-X1C401-F1
#
_entry.id   AF-X1C401-F1
#
_cell.length_a   1.000
_cell.length_b   1.000
_cell.length_c   1.000
_cell.angle_alpha   90.00
_cell.angle_beta   90.00
_cell.angle_gamma   90.00
#
_symmetry.space_group_name_H-M   'P 1'
#
loop_
_entity.id
_entity.type
_entity.pdbx_description
1 polymer ?
#
loop_
_entity_poly.entity_id
_entity_poly.type
_entity_poly.pdbx_seq_one_letter_code
_entity_poly.pdbx_strand_id
1 'polypeptide(L)'
;PYIRETTIMLEEALDKNELVILEGAQGTLLDPDFGTYPYTTSSSPLAGGGCLGAGLGPTGITRILGVFKAYCTRVGSGPMPTELKDETGDLIRERAHEYGTTTGRPRRCGWFDAVAARFSTRINGFTGAAITRLDVLDTLPRLKICVGYKLDGKTIDY
;
A
#
# COMPACT_ATOMS: atom_id res chain seq x y z
N PRO A 1 -25.42 18.22 12.79
CA PRO A 1 -24.36 18.65 13.75
C PRO A 1 -22.93 18.56 13.17
N TYR A 2 -22.62 17.53 12.36
CA TYR A 2 -21.25 17.24 11.90
C TYR A 2 -20.83 17.87 10.56
N ILE A 3 -21.77 18.42 9.78
CA ILE A 3 -21.46 19.12 8.53
C ILE A 3 -20.79 20.47 8.87
N ARG A 4 -19.58 20.68 8.37
CA ARG A 4 -18.70 21.83 8.64
C ARG A 4 -17.78 22.07 7.45
N GLU A 5 -17.21 23.27 7.35
CA GLU A 5 -16.12 23.55 6.42
C GLU A 5 -14.81 22.98 6.94
N THR A 6 -14.44 21.82 6.38
CA THR A 6 -13.29 21.04 6.85
C THR A 6 -11.95 21.66 6.46
N THR A 7 -11.89 22.43 5.38
CA THR A 7 -10.68 23.15 4.96
C THR A 7 -10.28 24.21 5.97
N ILE A 8 -11.25 24.99 6.46
CA ILE A 8 -11.01 26.00 7.51
C ILE A 8 -10.61 25.34 8.83
N MET A 9 -11.29 24.26 9.21
CA MET A 9 -10.93 23.50 10.43
C MET A 9 -9.49 23.00 10.37
N LEU A 10 -9.05 22.54 9.20
CA LEU A 10 -7.71 22.04 8.99
C LEU A 10 -6.68 23.18 8.98
N GLU A 11 -6.98 24.30 8.33
CA GLU A 11 -6.15 25.52 8.35
C GLU A 11 -5.94 26.04 9.78
N GLU A 12 -7.03 26.16 10.55
CA GLU A 12 -6.96 26.57 11.97
C GLU A 12 -6.11 25.63 12.83
N ALA A 13 -6.17 24.32 12.59
CA ALA A 13 -5.35 23.35 13.30
C ALA A 13 -3.86 23.51 12.95
N LEU A 14 -3.56 23.74 11.67
CA LEU A 14 -2.20 23.97 11.20
C LEU A 14 -1.62 25.29 11.74
N ASP A 15 -2.41 26.37 11.76
CA ASP A 15 -2.02 27.67 12.34
C ASP A 15 -1.67 27.56 13.83
N LYS A 16 -2.34 26.65 14.54
CA LYS A 16 -2.08 26.35 15.96
C LYS A 16 -0.91 25.36 16.15
N ASN A 17 -0.24 24.95 15.08
CA ASN A 17 0.80 23.91 15.09
C ASN A 17 0.33 22.58 15.70
N GLU A 18 -0.95 22.23 15.51
CA GLU A 18 -1.47 20.95 15.95
C GLU A 18 -0.96 19.80 15.07
N LEU A 19 -0.88 18.60 15.65
CA LEU A 19 -0.53 17.40 14.90
C LEU A 19 -1.74 16.94 14.08
N VAL A 20 -1.62 17.06 12.76
CA VAL A 20 -2.60 16.51 11.81
C VAL A 20 -2.06 15.22 11.19
N ILE A 21 -2.89 14.19 11.12
CA ILE A 21 -2.61 12.93 10.41
C ILE A 21 -3.65 12.75 9.31
N LEU A 22 -3.19 12.61 8.07
CA LEU A 22 -4.03 12.19 6.95
C LEU A 22 -3.95 10.67 6.82
N GLU A 23 -5.07 9.99 7.03
CA GLU A 23 -5.15 8.53 6.86
C GLU A 23 -5.48 8.20 5.39
N GLY A 24 -4.51 7.63 4.68
CA GLY A 24 -4.72 7.13 3.33
C GLY A 24 -5.54 5.85 3.32
N ALA A 25 -6.57 5.80 2.47
CA ALA A 25 -7.31 4.58 2.19
C ALA A 25 -6.73 3.87 0.96
N GLN A 26 -6.89 2.54 0.88
CA GLN A 26 -6.32 1.69 -0.17
C GLN A 26 -4.79 1.73 -0.20
N GLY A 27 -4.16 1.41 -1.34
CA GLY A 27 -2.70 1.38 -1.47
C GLY A 27 -2.25 1.74 -2.87
N THR A 28 -1.00 2.17 -3.01
CA THR A 28 -0.44 2.77 -4.24
C THR A 28 -0.69 1.96 -5.51
N LEU A 29 -0.61 0.63 -5.46
CA LEU A 29 -0.81 -0.21 -6.65
C LEU A 29 -2.29 -0.31 -7.10
N LEU A 30 -3.21 0.32 -6.36
CA LEU A 30 -4.61 0.49 -6.71
C LEU A 30 -4.92 1.90 -7.20
N ASP A 31 -3.94 2.80 -7.27
CA ASP A 31 -4.14 4.12 -7.86
C ASP A 31 -4.61 4.03 -9.33
N PRO A 32 -5.55 4.86 -9.80
CA PRO A 32 -6.07 4.78 -11.18
C PRO A 32 -5.02 5.11 -12.26
N ASP A 33 -4.02 5.95 -11.95
CA ASP A 33 -3.01 6.41 -12.90
C ASP A 33 -1.72 5.60 -12.78
N PHE A 34 -1.32 5.26 -11.56
CA PHE A 34 -0.04 4.64 -11.22
C PHE A 34 -0.16 3.18 -10.78
N GLY A 35 -1.38 2.68 -10.59
CA GLY A 35 -1.64 1.31 -10.19
C GLY A 35 -1.72 0.33 -11.35
N THR A 36 -2.12 -0.91 -11.04
CA THR A 36 -2.25 -1.99 -12.03
C THR A 36 -3.57 -1.89 -12.82
N TYR A 37 -3.72 -0.85 -13.64
CA TYR A 37 -4.91 -0.63 -14.47
C TYR A 37 -5.26 -1.87 -15.34
N PRO A 38 -6.55 -2.24 -15.51
CA PRO A 38 -7.77 -1.61 -14.99
C PRO A 38 -8.18 -2.07 -13.58
N TYR A 39 -7.31 -2.81 -12.88
CA TYR A 39 -7.62 -3.43 -11.60
C TYR A 39 -7.28 -2.51 -10.41
N THR A 40 -7.81 -1.30 -10.47
CA THR A 40 -7.52 -0.18 -9.58
C THR A 40 -8.80 0.29 -8.88
N THR A 41 -8.67 1.21 -7.93
CA THR A 41 -9.79 2.02 -7.45
C THR A 41 -9.99 3.23 -8.37
N SER A 42 -11.02 4.03 -8.11
CA SER A 42 -11.38 5.20 -8.93
C SER A 42 -10.87 6.53 -8.37
N SER A 43 -10.07 6.50 -7.30
CA SER A 43 -9.52 7.68 -6.61
C SER A 43 -8.06 7.45 -6.26
N SER A 44 -7.29 8.51 -6.07
CA SER A 44 -5.86 8.37 -5.77
C SER A 44 -5.62 8.10 -4.28
N PRO A 45 -5.01 6.95 -3.90
CA PRO A 45 -4.55 6.67 -2.54
C PRO A 45 -3.15 7.23 -2.26
N LEU A 46 -2.58 8.00 -3.19
CA LEU A 46 -1.24 8.55 -3.05
C LEU A 46 -1.22 9.71 -2.06
N ALA A 47 -0.05 10.02 -1.51
CA ALA A 47 0.15 11.17 -0.64
C ALA A 47 -0.32 12.49 -1.30
N GLY A 48 -0.09 12.64 -2.62
CA GLY A 48 -0.61 13.78 -3.39
C GLY A 48 -2.14 13.82 -3.48
N GLY A 49 -2.80 12.65 -3.52
CA GLY A 49 -4.26 12.55 -3.39
C GLY A 49 -4.76 13.02 -2.03
N GLY A 50 -4.00 12.75 -0.97
CA GLY A 50 -4.24 13.28 0.37
C GLY A 50 -4.22 14.82 0.42
N CYS A 51 -3.24 15.45 -0.24
CA CYS A 51 -3.21 16.92 -0.35
C CYS A 51 -4.47 17.46 -1.01
N LEU A 52 -4.81 16.93 -2.20
CA LEU A 52 -5.95 17.39 -2.98
C LEU A 52 -7.27 17.18 -2.23
N GLY A 53 -7.45 16.01 -1.62
CA GLY A 53 -8.68 15.66 -0.90
C GLY A 53 -8.87 16.43 0.41
N ALA A 54 -7.78 16.80 1.09
CA ALA A 54 -7.83 17.59 2.33
C ALA A 54 -7.86 19.10 2.08
N GLY A 55 -7.62 19.56 0.85
CA GLY A 55 -7.49 20.99 0.55
C GLY A 55 -6.16 21.58 1.03
N LEU A 56 -5.11 20.77 1.10
CA LEU A 56 -3.78 21.19 1.52
C LEU A 56 -2.87 21.47 0.34
N GLY A 57 -2.09 22.55 0.44
CA GLY A 57 -0.96 22.76 -0.46
C GLY A 57 0.07 21.62 -0.32
N PRO A 58 0.76 21.24 -1.40
CA PRO A 58 1.71 20.12 -1.37
C PRO A 58 2.87 20.33 -0.38
N THR A 59 3.21 21.58 -0.05
CA THR A 59 4.23 21.93 0.94
C THR A 59 3.76 21.78 2.39
N GLY A 60 2.48 21.53 2.64
CA GLY A 60 1.93 21.31 3.97
C GLY A 60 2.21 19.92 4.54
N ILE A 61 2.51 18.94 3.69
CA ILE A 61 2.89 17.59 4.13
C ILE A 61 4.37 17.56 4.47
N THR A 62 4.68 17.32 5.75
CA THR A 62 6.07 17.30 6.26
C THR A 62 6.63 15.90 6.40
N ARG A 63 5.78 14.88 6.56
CA ARG A 63 6.17 13.46 6.66
C ARG A 63 5.16 12.58 5.96
N ILE A 64 5.68 11.53 5.34
CA ILE A 64 4.90 10.50 4.66
C ILE A 64 5.44 9.13 5.09
N LEU A 65 4.58 8.30 5.67
CA LEU A 65 4.94 6.98 6.16
C LEU A 65 4.38 5.90 5.21
N GLY A 66 5.25 5.14 4.56
CA GLY A 66 4.85 3.98 3.77
C GLY A 66 4.55 2.78 4.67
N VAL A 67 3.35 2.21 4.59
CA VAL A 67 2.98 1.02 5.36
C VAL A 67 3.02 -0.20 4.46
N PHE A 68 3.87 -1.16 4.80
CA PHE A 68 4.04 -2.39 4.05
C PHE A 68 3.79 -3.60 4.94
N LYS A 69 3.18 -4.63 4.39
CA LYS A 69 3.25 -5.98 4.98
C LYS A 69 4.60 -6.61 4.60
N ALA A 70 5.10 -7.52 5.42
CA ALA A 70 6.31 -8.30 5.14
C ALA A 70 6.16 -9.28 3.95
N TYR A 71 4.95 -9.38 3.38
CA TYR A 71 4.57 -10.16 2.21
C TYR A 71 3.49 -9.39 1.43
N CYS A 72 3.16 -9.81 0.22
CA CYS A 72 2.16 -9.12 -0.60
C CYS A 72 0.81 -9.85 -0.57
N THR A 73 -0.28 -9.08 -0.61
CA THR A 73 -1.65 -9.63 -0.71
C THR A 73 -2.49 -8.87 -1.71
N ARG A 74 -3.41 -9.56 -2.38
CA ARG A 74 -4.40 -8.95 -3.29
C ARG A 74 -5.77 -9.61 -3.12
N VAL A 75 -6.81 -8.79 -2.99
CA VAL A 75 -8.20 -9.29 -2.86
C VAL A 75 -8.81 -9.58 -4.24
N GLY A 76 -8.69 -8.61 -5.16
CA GLY A 76 -9.27 -8.67 -6.49
C GLY A 76 -8.41 -9.38 -7.54
N SER A 77 -8.94 -9.40 -8.76
CA SER A 77 -8.23 -9.82 -9.97
C SER A 77 -7.07 -8.88 -10.30
N GLY A 78 -6.28 -9.26 -11.30
CA GLY A 78 -5.18 -8.47 -11.84
C GLY A 78 -3.79 -9.05 -11.56
N PRO A 79 -2.73 -8.48 -12.14
CA PRO A 79 -1.38 -9.01 -12.02
C PRO A 79 -0.88 -9.01 -10.57
N MET A 80 -0.14 -10.04 -10.19
CA MET A 80 0.58 -10.12 -8.91
C MET A 80 1.85 -10.95 -9.15
N PRO A 81 2.97 -10.32 -9.53
CA PRO A 81 4.18 -11.03 -9.95
C PRO A 81 4.71 -12.04 -8.93
N THR A 82 4.54 -11.75 -7.63
CA THR A 82 5.03 -12.57 -6.53
C THR A 82 3.98 -13.53 -5.94
N GLU A 83 2.83 -13.69 -6.61
CA GLU A 83 1.76 -14.57 -6.13
C GLU A 83 2.25 -16.01 -5.93
N LEU A 84 1.90 -16.57 -4.76
CA LEU A 84 2.14 -17.96 -4.41
C LEU A 84 0.85 -18.76 -4.57
N LYS A 85 0.95 -19.85 -5.32
CA LYS A 85 -0.13 -20.82 -5.58
C LYS A 85 0.20 -22.20 -5.03
N ASP A 86 1.13 -22.23 -4.09
CA ASP A 86 1.62 -23.43 -3.40
C ASP A 86 1.29 -23.35 -1.90
N GLU A 87 1.68 -24.40 -1.17
CA GLU A 87 1.46 -24.53 0.27
C GLU A 87 2.06 -23.36 1.09
N THR A 88 3.07 -22.65 0.57
CA THR A 88 3.63 -21.48 1.24
C THR A 88 2.65 -20.32 1.21
N GLY A 89 2.00 -20.09 0.07
CA GLY A 89 0.95 -19.08 -0.07
C GLY A 89 -0.24 -19.36 0.85
N ASP A 90 -0.63 -20.63 0.95
CA ASP A 90 -1.71 -21.08 1.83
C ASP A 90 -1.35 -20.88 3.31
N LEU A 91 -0.13 -21.26 3.71
CA LEU A 91 0.36 -21.08 5.08
C LEU A 91 0.38 -19.60 5.50
N ILE A 92 0.87 -18.71 4.63
CA ILE A 92 0.85 -17.26 4.87
C ILE A 92 -0.59 -16.78 5.07
N ARG A 93 -1.51 -17.21 4.19
CA ARG A 93 -2.92 -16.83 4.27
C ARG A 93 -3.56 -17.25 5.59
N GLU A 94 -3.36 -18.50 6.01
CA GLU A 94 -3.96 -19.03 7.24
C GLU A 94 -3.40 -18.32 8.48
N ARG A 95 -2.08 -18.18 8.59
CA ARG A 95 -1.43 -17.54 9.75
C ARG A 95 -1.80 -16.07 9.89
N ALA A 96 -1.95 -15.37 8.77
CA ALA A 96 -2.27 -13.95 8.76
C ALA A 96 -3.78 -13.64 8.75
N HIS A 97 -4.64 -14.66 8.66
CA HIS A 97 -6.07 -14.51 8.46
C HIS A 97 -6.40 -13.60 7.24
N GLU A 98 -5.76 -13.86 6.10
CA GLU A 98 -5.93 -13.06 4.88
C GLU A 98 -7.22 -13.43 4.13
N TYR A 99 -8.34 -13.05 4.74
CA TYR A 99 -9.69 -13.27 4.27
C TYR A 99 -10.48 -11.97 4.21
N GLY A 100 -11.46 -11.89 3.30
CA GLY A 100 -12.42 -10.79 3.29
C GLY A 100 -13.27 -10.80 4.56
N THR A 101 -13.41 -9.66 5.24
CA THR A 101 -14.15 -9.56 6.51
C THR A 101 -15.63 -9.86 6.36
N THR A 102 -16.24 -9.45 5.25
CA THR A 102 -17.68 -9.69 4.98
C THR A 102 -17.94 -11.01 4.28
N THR A 103 -17.17 -11.32 3.24
CA THR A 103 -17.43 -12.46 2.36
C THR A 103 -16.71 -13.74 2.76
N GLY A 104 -15.70 -13.65 3.63
CA GLY A 104 -14.79 -14.76 3.94
C GLY A 104 -13.92 -15.20 2.76
N ARG A 105 -13.94 -14.48 1.63
CA ARG A 105 -13.19 -14.89 0.43
C ARG A 105 -11.67 -14.84 0.69
N PRO A 106 -10.91 -15.89 0.33
CA PRO A 106 -9.46 -15.90 0.51
C PRO A 106 -8.80 -14.83 -0.36
N ARG A 107 -7.83 -14.13 0.22
CA ARG A 107 -6.96 -13.21 -0.52
C ARG A 107 -5.81 -13.99 -1.16
N ARG A 108 -5.36 -13.51 -2.31
CA ARG A 108 -4.13 -13.98 -2.95
C ARG A 108 -2.94 -13.50 -2.12
N CYS A 109 -2.00 -14.39 -1.84
CA CYS A 109 -0.81 -14.10 -1.03
C CYS A 109 0.45 -14.35 -1.86
N GLY A 110 1.53 -13.64 -1.55
CA GLY A 110 2.77 -13.73 -2.30
C GLY A 110 3.95 -13.16 -1.54
N TRP A 111 5.15 -13.39 -2.03
CA TRP A 111 6.36 -12.85 -1.42
C TRP A 111 6.39 -11.32 -1.46
N PHE A 112 7.21 -10.73 -0.57
CA PHE A 112 7.45 -9.29 -0.60
C PHE A 112 8.03 -8.87 -1.95
N ASP A 113 7.45 -7.82 -2.51
CA ASP A 113 7.84 -7.26 -3.80
C ASP A 113 8.57 -5.93 -3.60
N ALA A 114 9.90 -5.97 -3.64
CA ALA A 114 10.72 -4.79 -3.45
C ALA A 114 10.72 -3.87 -4.68
N VAL A 115 10.39 -4.37 -5.88
CA VAL A 115 10.24 -3.54 -7.08
C VAL A 115 9.01 -2.65 -6.89
N ALA A 116 7.88 -3.24 -6.55
CA ALA A 116 6.64 -2.52 -6.27
C ALA A 116 6.77 -1.58 -5.06
N ALA A 117 7.53 -1.97 -4.02
CA ALA A 117 7.81 -1.12 -2.87
C ALA A 117 8.67 0.10 -3.25
N ARG A 118 9.70 -0.07 -4.08
CA ARG A 118 10.53 1.05 -4.60
C ARG A 118 9.72 2.00 -5.47
N PHE A 119 8.87 1.45 -6.34
CA PHE A 119 7.93 2.24 -7.13
C PHE A 119 7.02 3.08 -6.23
N SER A 120 6.37 2.44 -5.24
CA SER A 120 5.47 3.12 -4.31
C SER A 120 6.19 4.21 -3.50
N THR A 121 7.43 3.94 -3.10
CA THR A 121 8.29 4.91 -2.40
C THR A 121 8.59 6.13 -3.26
N ARG A 122 8.92 5.92 -4.54
CA ARG A 122 9.24 7.01 -5.48
C ARG A 122 8.05 7.91 -5.75
N ILE A 123 6.88 7.32 -6.01
CA ILE A 123 5.67 8.08 -6.35
C ILE A 123 5.15 8.89 -5.15
N ASN A 124 5.22 8.34 -3.95
CA ASN A 124 4.70 9.03 -2.76
C ASN A 124 5.74 9.90 -2.04
N GLY A 125 7.03 9.75 -2.32
CA GLY A 125 8.08 10.43 -1.56
C GLY A 125 8.10 10.01 -0.09
N PHE A 126 8.03 8.70 0.20
CA PHE A 126 8.01 8.22 1.59
C PHE A 126 9.26 8.69 2.36
N THR A 127 9.02 9.27 3.53
CA THR A 127 10.05 9.75 4.48
C THR A 127 10.40 8.70 5.54
N GLY A 128 9.61 7.64 5.64
CA GLY A 128 9.80 6.50 6.53
C GLY A 128 8.96 5.31 6.10
N ALA A 129 9.20 4.16 6.70
CA ALA A 129 8.43 2.94 6.43
C ALA A 129 8.07 2.20 7.72
N ALA A 130 6.87 1.63 7.75
CA ALA A 130 6.42 0.68 8.76
C ALA A 130 6.25 -0.69 8.10
N ILE A 131 7.05 -1.67 8.52
CA ILE A 131 6.92 -3.06 8.09
C ILE A 131 6.07 -3.80 9.12
N THR A 132 5.00 -4.43 8.65
CA THR A 132 3.99 -5.09 9.48
C THR A 132 3.94 -6.59 9.20
N ARG A 133 3.38 -7.36 10.14
CA ARG A 133 3.10 -8.81 9.98
C ARG A 133 4.36 -9.67 9.73
N LEU A 134 5.47 -9.32 10.36
CA LEU A 134 6.71 -10.07 10.22
C LEU A 134 6.61 -11.48 10.85
N ASP A 135 5.90 -11.57 11.97
CA ASP A 135 5.57 -12.79 12.76
C ASP A 135 4.87 -13.90 11.95
N VAL A 136 4.20 -13.51 10.87
CA VAL A 136 3.55 -14.45 9.95
C VAL A 136 4.58 -15.36 9.28
N LEU A 137 5.79 -14.86 9.06
CA LEU A 137 6.85 -15.52 8.29
C LEU A 137 7.81 -16.37 9.14
N ASP A 138 7.71 -16.31 10.48
CA ASP A 138 8.69 -16.90 11.41
C ASP A 138 8.84 -18.43 11.30
N THR A 139 7.83 -19.13 10.77
CA THR A 139 7.88 -20.59 10.59
C THR A 139 8.44 -21.04 9.26
N LEU A 140 8.75 -20.10 8.35
CA LEU A 140 9.25 -20.44 7.03
C LEU A 140 10.77 -20.65 7.08
N PRO A 141 11.28 -21.80 6.60
CA PRO A 141 12.72 -22.08 6.64
C PRO A 141 13.51 -21.17 5.68
N ARG A 142 12.82 -20.55 4.70
CA ARG A 142 13.42 -19.65 3.73
C ARG A 142 12.43 -18.58 3.30
N LEU A 143 12.91 -17.34 3.26
CA LEU A 143 12.17 -16.20 2.73
C LEU A 143 12.69 -15.83 1.35
N LYS A 144 11.79 -15.36 0.49
CA LYS A 144 12.14 -14.78 -0.81
C LYS A 144 11.66 -13.33 -0.85
N ILE A 145 12.46 -12.49 -1.48
CA ILE A 145 12.13 -11.10 -1.77
C ILE A 145 12.32 -10.92 -3.28
N CYS A 146 11.31 -10.39 -3.97
CA CYS A 146 11.44 -10.04 -5.37
C CYS A 146 12.22 -8.72 -5.48
N VAL A 147 13.37 -8.75 -6.17
CA VAL A 147 14.27 -7.60 -6.34
C VAL A 147 14.30 -7.07 -7.77
N GLY A 148 13.65 -7.77 -8.69
CA GLY A 148 13.57 -7.46 -10.12
C GLY A 148 12.62 -8.44 -10.81
N TYR A 149 12.11 -8.04 -11.97
CA TYR A 149 11.25 -8.86 -12.81
C TYR A 149 12.00 -9.33 -14.06
N LYS A 150 11.58 -10.47 -14.62
CA LYS A 150 12.03 -10.91 -15.94
C LYS A 150 10.96 -10.57 -16.97
N LEU A 151 11.34 -9.79 -17.97
CA LEU A 151 10.49 -9.42 -19.09
C LEU A 151 11.28 -9.65 -20.38
N ASP A 152 10.77 -10.51 -21.27
CA ASP A 152 11.42 -10.88 -22.54
C ASP A 152 12.90 -11.27 -22.40
N GLY A 153 13.19 -12.06 -21.36
CA GLY A 153 14.55 -12.52 -21.04
C GLY A 153 15.45 -11.48 -20.36
N LYS A 154 15.03 -10.22 -20.26
CA LYS A 154 15.76 -9.15 -19.59
C LYS A 154 15.31 -9.00 -18.14
N THR A 155 16.24 -8.65 -17.26
CA THR A 155 15.91 -8.28 -15.88
C THR A 155 15.64 -6.78 -15.83
N ILE A 156 14.49 -6.41 -15.27
CA ILE A 156 14.09 -5.02 -15.02
C ILE A 156 13.81 -4.81 -13.53
N ASP A 157 13.90 -3.58 -13.06
CA ASP A 157 13.72 -3.20 -11.65
C ASP A 157 12.68 -2.07 -11.46
N TYR A 158 11.85 -1.86 -12.48
CA TYR A 158 10.76 -0.88 -12.54
C TYR A 158 9.44 -1.54 -12.95
#